data_AF-A0A2N5K1U3-F1
#
_entry.id   AF-A0A2N5K1U3-F1
#
_cell.length_a   1.000
_cell.length_b   1.000
_cell.length_c   1.000
_cell.angle_alpha   90.00
_cell.angle_beta   90.00
_cell.angle_gamma   90.00
#
_symmetry.space_group_name_H-M   'P 1'
#
loop_
_entity.id
_entity.type
_entity.pdbx_description
1 polymer ?
#
loop_
_entity_poly.entity_id
_entity_poly.type
_entity_poly.pdbx_seq_one_letter_code
_entity_poly.pdbx_strand_id
1 'polypeptide(L)'
;MLHGYDYTSFATRLEAHTVGVAFDATAMRSPEAKITLDLAVNLLARLYPRIALRSLDEDADVLVNTLTEYARTINPAIDVESELDRSTVCMIVGETRVTVVERVLYIGSSGWLAKFSPQEPVGSGTTANPFGAGAAACIGAANVFRMLFHDQLVNASVDAAFTLSLLD
;
A
#
# COMPACT_ATOMS: atom_id res chain seq x y z
N MET A 1 1.08 -14.08 -24.92
CA MET A 1 -0.29 -14.05 -24.39
C MET A 1 -0.48 -15.26 -23.51
N LEU A 2 -0.73 -15.05 -22.21
CA LEU A 2 -0.97 -16.14 -21.25
C LEU A 2 -2.27 -16.87 -21.66
N HIS A 3 -2.17 -18.16 -22.00
CA HIS A 3 -3.34 -18.99 -22.34
C HIS A 3 -4.24 -19.14 -21.10
N GLY A 4 -5.56 -18.91 -21.26
CA GLY A 4 -6.55 -19.03 -20.18
C GLY A 4 -6.81 -17.74 -19.38
N TYR A 5 -6.23 -16.60 -19.77
CA TYR A 5 -6.46 -15.32 -19.12
C TYR A 5 -7.77 -14.67 -19.62
N ASP A 6 -8.82 -14.67 -18.79
CA ASP A 6 -10.05 -13.92 -19.04
C ASP A 6 -9.85 -12.47 -18.58
N TYR A 7 -9.41 -11.63 -19.53
CA TYR A 7 -9.20 -10.20 -19.34
C TYR A 7 -10.42 -9.49 -18.77
N THR A 8 -11.63 -9.86 -19.19
CA THR A 8 -12.86 -9.21 -18.76
C THR A 8 -13.11 -9.50 -17.28
N SER A 9 -12.98 -10.76 -16.86
CA SER A 9 -13.12 -11.13 -15.44
C SER A 9 -12.11 -10.41 -14.55
N PHE A 10 -10.87 -10.26 -15.02
CA PHE A 10 -9.81 -9.57 -14.29
C PHE A 10 -10.09 -8.06 -14.17
N ALA A 11 -10.48 -7.42 -15.28
CA ALA A 11 -10.81 -6.00 -15.31
C ALA A 11 -12.02 -5.68 -14.42
N THR A 12 -13.11 -6.45 -14.53
CA THR A 12 -14.29 -6.31 -13.67
C THR A 12 -13.92 -6.43 -12.20
N ARG A 13 -12.99 -7.34 -11.87
CA ARG A 13 -12.53 -7.49 -10.51
C ARG A 13 -11.71 -6.29 -10.02
N LEU A 14 -10.83 -5.73 -10.84
CA LEU A 14 -10.11 -4.51 -10.47
C LEU A 14 -11.05 -3.32 -10.26
N GLU A 15 -12.07 -3.16 -11.11
CA GLU A 15 -13.05 -2.07 -11.02
C GLU A 15 -13.96 -2.18 -9.80
N ALA A 16 -14.19 -3.40 -9.29
CA ALA A 16 -15.02 -3.64 -8.12
C ALA A 16 -14.35 -3.26 -6.78
N HIS A 17 -13.05 -2.98 -6.77
CA HIS A 17 -12.29 -2.77 -5.54
C HIS A 17 -11.59 -1.41 -5.51
N THR A 18 -11.64 -0.76 -4.35
CA THR A 18 -10.83 0.42 -4.03
C THR A 18 -9.69 -0.01 -3.10
N VAL A 19 -8.44 0.28 -3.46
CA VAL A 19 -7.30 0.07 -2.56
C VAL A 19 -6.99 1.37 -1.82
N GLY A 20 -7.12 1.35 -0.49
CA GLY A 20 -6.77 2.47 0.36
C GLY A 20 -5.28 2.50 0.67
N VAL A 21 -4.74 3.72 0.77
CA VAL A 21 -3.44 3.99 1.38
C VAL A 21 -3.65 5.09 2.40
N ALA A 22 -3.27 4.81 3.65
CA ALA A 22 -3.30 5.80 4.71
C ALA A 22 -1.96 5.90 5.42
N PHE A 23 -1.69 7.07 5.98
CA PHE A 23 -0.43 7.35 6.64
C PHE A 23 -0.61 8.41 7.71
N ASP A 24 0.24 8.38 8.74
CA ASP A 24 0.30 9.42 9.76
C ASP A 24 1.54 10.32 9.53
N ALA A 25 1.75 11.29 10.42
CA ALA A 25 2.81 12.28 10.36
C ALA A 25 4.22 11.66 10.36
N THR A 26 4.37 10.37 10.66
CA THR A 26 5.65 9.65 10.46
C THR A 26 6.04 9.65 8.99
N ALA A 27 5.09 9.63 8.06
CA ALA A 27 5.35 9.74 6.62
C ALA A 27 6.06 11.05 6.23
N MET A 28 5.90 12.12 7.03
CA MET A 28 6.61 13.38 6.82
C MET A 28 7.99 13.43 7.49
N ARG A 29 8.16 12.70 8.60
CA ARG A 29 9.38 12.77 9.44
C ARG A 29 10.41 11.68 9.12
N SER A 30 9.97 10.57 8.54
CA SER A 30 10.82 9.42 8.22
C SER A 30 11.08 9.36 6.70
N PRO A 31 12.36 9.43 6.26
CA PRO A 31 12.68 9.21 4.85
C PRO A 31 12.27 7.82 4.36
N GLU A 32 12.39 6.80 5.21
CA GLU A 32 11.96 5.43 4.91
C GLU A 32 10.45 5.32 4.71
N ALA A 33 9.65 5.97 5.57
CA ALA A 33 8.20 6.01 5.43
C ALA A 33 7.80 6.71 4.12
N LYS A 34 8.45 7.83 3.78
CA LYS A 34 8.21 8.53 2.52
C LYS A 34 8.53 7.66 1.31
N ILE A 35 9.68 6.98 1.29
CA ILE A 35 10.06 6.07 0.20
C ILE A 35 9.07 4.91 0.09
N THR A 36 8.66 4.35 1.23
CA THR A 36 7.66 3.26 1.29
C THR A 36 6.35 3.72 0.67
N LEU A 37 5.89 4.91 1.04
CA LEU A 37 4.63 5.49 0.59
C LEU A 37 4.65 5.86 -0.90
N ASP A 38 5.71 6.54 -1.35
CA ASP A 38 5.90 6.89 -2.77
C ASP A 38 5.88 5.63 -3.63
N LEU A 39 6.62 4.58 -3.25
CA LEU A 39 6.64 3.34 -4.02
C LEU A 39 5.32 2.56 -3.93
N ALA A 40 4.65 2.54 -2.78
CA ALA A 40 3.35 1.90 -2.65
C ALA A 40 2.31 2.55 -3.57
N VAL A 41 2.18 3.89 -3.53
CA VAL A 41 1.29 4.63 -4.44
C VAL A 41 1.67 4.39 -5.89
N ASN A 42 2.97 4.33 -6.20
CA ASN A 42 3.45 4.07 -7.55
C ASN A 42 3.02 2.71 -8.10
N LEU A 43 3.12 1.66 -7.28
CA LEU A 43 2.72 0.30 -7.63
C LEU A 43 1.20 0.21 -7.78
N LEU A 44 0.46 0.75 -6.80
CA LEU A 44 -1.00 0.68 -6.80
C LEU A 44 -1.61 1.46 -7.97
N ALA A 45 -1.08 2.64 -8.29
CA ALA A 45 -1.59 3.45 -9.41
C ALA A 45 -1.43 2.77 -10.79
N ARG A 46 -0.46 1.85 -10.93
CA ARG A 46 -0.27 1.05 -12.16
C ARG A 46 -1.21 -0.16 -12.24
N LEU A 47 -1.65 -0.67 -11.09
CA LEU A 47 -2.37 -1.94 -11.00
C LEU A 47 -3.87 -1.77 -10.81
N TYR A 48 -4.29 -0.71 -10.12
CA TYR A 48 -5.67 -0.49 -9.74
C TYR A 48 -6.22 0.78 -10.41
N PRO A 49 -7.43 0.73 -10.99
CA PRO A 49 -8.07 1.90 -11.58
C PRO A 49 -8.52 2.92 -10.53
N ARG A 50 -8.71 2.47 -9.29
CA ARG A 50 -9.17 3.29 -8.17
C ARG A 50 -8.36 3.06 -6.91
N ILE A 51 -7.90 4.14 -6.29
CA ILE A 51 -7.25 4.12 -4.98
C ILE A 51 -7.91 5.17 -4.07
N ALA A 52 -7.82 4.98 -2.75
CA ALA A 52 -8.14 6.03 -1.79
C ALA A 52 -6.85 6.49 -1.09
N LEU A 53 -6.64 7.79 -0.96
CA LEU A 53 -5.48 8.37 -0.27
C LEU A 53 -5.96 9.24 0.90
N ARG A 54 -5.44 8.98 2.09
CA ARG A 54 -5.84 9.75 3.28
C ARG A 54 -4.74 9.88 4.31
N SER A 55 -4.61 11.09 4.85
CA SER A 55 -3.84 11.30 6.07
C SER A 55 -4.65 10.91 7.31
N LEU A 56 -3.99 10.32 8.30
CA LEU A 56 -4.56 9.99 9.61
C LEU A 56 -4.46 11.14 10.61
N ASP A 57 -3.67 12.17 10.28
CA ASP A 57 -3.57 13.44 11.02
C ASP A 57 -3.58 14.65 10.08
N GLU A 58 -3.98 15.81 10.60
CA GLU A 58 -4.11 17.04 9.80
C GLU A 58 -2.76 17.51 9.22
N ASP A 59 -1.66 17.23 9.91
CA ASP A 59 -0.32 17.68 9.51
C ASP A 59 0.13 17.07 8.17
N ALA A 60 -0.26 15.83 7.88
CA ALA A 60 0.13 15.13 6.65
C ALA A 60 -0.86 15.27 5.48
N ASP A 61 -1.91 16.10 5.58
CA ASP A 61 -2.85 16.37 4.48
C ASP A 61 -2.18 16.94 3.23
N VAL A 62 -1.10 17.73 3.39
CA VAL A 62 -0.32 18.26 2.26
C VAL A 62 0.25 17.12 1.41
N LEU A 63 0.60 16.00 2.04
CA LEU A 63 1.17 14.84 1.36
C LEU A 63 0.11 14.10 0.52
N VAL A 64 -1.18 14.14 0.91
CA VAL A 64 -2.28 13.56 0.13
C VAL A 64 -2.36 14.18 -1.26
N ASN A 65 -2.28 15.51 -1.35
CA ASN A 65 -2.31 16.21 -2.64
C ASN A 65 -1.10 15.86 -3.51
N THR A 66 0.09 15.83 -2.90
CA THR A 66 1.34 15.47 -3.62
C THR A 66 1.26 14.04 -4.17
N LEU A 67 0.78 13.09 -3.38
CA LEU A 67 0.64 11.70 -3.80
C LEU A 67 -0.49 11.51 -4.82
N THR A 68 -1.56 12.29 -4.73
CA THR A 68 -2.65 12.28 -5.73
C THR A 68 -2.13 12.74 -7.08
N GLU A 69 -1.38 13.84 -7.12
CA GLU A 69 -0.73 14.31 -8.34
C GLU A 69 0.24 13.26 -8.87
N TYR A 70 1.07 12.68 -7.99
CA TYR A 70 2.01 11.63 -8.37
C TYR A 70 1.31 10.40 -8.97
N ALA A 71 0.22 9.91 -8.35
CA ALA A 71 -0.57 8.81 -8.86
C ALA A 71 -1.14 9.11 -10.26
N ARG A 72 -1.63 10.34 -10.48
CA ARG A 72 -2.14 10.80 -11.79
C ARG A 72 -1.05 10.94 -12.84
N THR A 73 0.20 11.25 -12.48
CA THR A 73 1.32 11.25 -13.44
C THR A 73 1.63 9.84 -13.94
N ILE A 74 1.35 8.82 -13.12
CA ILE A 74 1.58 7.41 -13.43
C ILE A 74 0.42 6.85 -14.25
N ASN A 75 -0.80 7.14 -13.84
CA ASN A 75 -2.02 6.72 -14.51
C ASN A 75 -2.98 7.92 -14.58
N PRO A 76 -3.02 8.64 -15.72
CA PRO A 76 -3.89 9.81 -15.87
C PRO A 76 -5.39 9.52 -15.74
N ALA A 77 -5.79 8.26 -15.87
CA ALA A 77 -7.18 7.82 -15.76
C ALA A 77 -7.53 7.29 -14.36
N ILE A 78 -6.59 7.33 -13.40
CA ILE A 78 -6.84 6.83 -12.04
C ILE A 78 -7.88 7.67 -11.31
N ASP A 79 -8.80 6.97 -10.66
CA ASP A 79 -9.76 7.53 -9.73
C ASP A 79 -9.14 7.56 -8.32
N VAL A 80 -9.04 8.74 -7.72
CA VAL A 80 -8.43 8.94 -6.40
C VAL A 80 -9.48 9.47 -5.44
N GLU A 81 -9.91 8.62 -4.51
CA GLU A 81 -10.91 8.93 -3.49
C GLU A 81 -10.24 9.44 -2.19
N SER A 82 -10.99 10.17 -1.36
CA SER A 82 -10.53 10.68 -0.06
C SER A 82 -11.11 9.90 1.14
N GLU A 83 -12.07 9.01 0.90
CA GLU A 83 -12.78 8.22 1.91
C GLU A 83 -12.15 6.82 2.03
N LEU A 84 -11.67 6.45 3.22
CA LEU A 84 -11.06 5.12 3.46
C LEU A 84 -12.09 4.03 3.73
N ASP A 85 -13.27 4.37 4.27
CA ASP A 85 -14.31 3.41 4.68
C ASP A 85 -14.89 2.60 3.51
N ARG A 86 -14.74 3.09 2.27
CA ARG A 86 -15.09 2.36 1.03
C ARG A 86 -13.96 1.48 0.50
N SER A 87 -12.77 1.52 1.09
CA SER A 87 -11.63 0.72 0.66
C SER A 87 -11.87 -0.76 0.97
N THR A 88 -11.63 -1.62 0.00
CA THR A 88 -11.70 -3.08 0.21
C THR A 88 -10.53 -3.56 1.06
N VAL A 89 -9.37 -2.95 0.90
CA VAL A 89 -8.15 -3.21 1.68
C VAL A 89 -7.39 -1.90 1.79
N CYS A 90 -6.77 -1.66 2.95
CA CYS A 90 -6.01 -0.44 3.22
C CYS A 90 -4.57 -0.75 3.62
N MET A 91 -3.60 -0.16 2.92
CA MET A 91 -2.19 -0.17 3.28
C MET A 91 -1.88 1.02 4.19
N ILE A 92 -1.26 0.77 5.34
CA ILE A 92 -0.93 1.78 6.33
C ILE A 92 0.59 1.95 6.41
N VAL A 93 1.06 3.18 6.24
CA VAL A 93 2.44 3.57 6.48
C VAL A 93 2.49 4.49 7.70
N GLY A 94 2.98 3.97 8.83
CA GLY A 94 3.06 4.73 10.08
C GLY A 94 2.95 3.86 11.33
N GLU A 95 2.63 4.52 12.43
CA GLU A 95 2.48 3.93 13.77
C GLU A 95 1.02 3.97 14.26
N THR A 96 0.12 4.60 13.51
CA THR A 96 -1.28 4.75 13.86
C THR A 96 -2.10 3.51 13.45
N ARG A 97 -2.88 2.99 14.40
CA ARG A 97 -3.86 1.93 14.13
C ARG A 97 -5.10 2.51 13.45
N VAL A 98 -5.58 1.81 12.43
CA VAL A 98 -6.81 2.16 11.68
C VAL A 98 -7.85 1.08 11.90
N THR A 99 -9.08 1.47 12.23
CA THR A 99 -10.20 0.55 12.53
C THR A 99 -11.42 0.77 11.63
N VAL A 100 -11.39 1.77 10.74
CA VAL A 100 -12.51 2.10 9.86
C VAL A 100 -12.58 1.21 8.61
N VAL A 101 -11.54 0.40 8.36
CA VAL A 101 -11.47 -0.56 7.25
C VAL A 101 -11.31 -1.95 7.84
N GLU A 102 -12.06 -2.93 7.34
CA GLU A 102 -12.03 -4.31 7.84
C GLU A 102 -10.66 -4.99 7.60
N ARG A 103 -10.03 -4.67 6.47
CA ARG A 103 -8.83 -5.32 5.97
C ARG A 103 -7.69 -4.31 5.91
N VAL A 104 -6.74 -4.44 6.82
CA VAL A 104 -5.63 -3.48 6.99
C VAL A 104 -4.30 -4.19 6.92
N LEU A 105 -3.34 -3.59 6.21
CA LEU A 105 -1.98 -4.08 6.05
C LEU A 105 -0.99 -2.97 6.46
N TYR A 106 -0.25 -3.17 7.54
CA TYR A 106 0.77 -2.26 8.00
C TYR A 106 2.12 -2.58 7.36
N ILE A 107 2.75 -1.58 6.76
CA ILE A 107 4.07 -1.69 6.15
C ILE A 107 5.01 -0.60 6.64
N GLY A 108 6.30 -0.92 6.67
CA GLY A 108 7.34 0.00 7.06
C GLY A 108 8.71 -0.66 7.04
N SER A 109 9.74 0.04 7.50
CA SER A 109 11.11 -0.46 7.41
C SER A 109 12.03 0.04 8.51
N SER A 110 13.26 -0.48 8.54
CA SER A 110 14.37 0.07 9.33
C SER A 110 15.68 -0.28 8.63
N GLY A 111 16.24 0.65 7.86
CA GLY A 111 17.43 0.41 7.05
C GLY A 111 17.24 -0.71 6.02
N TRP A 112 17.88 -1.85 6.25
CA TRP A 112 17.78 -3.04 5.40
C TRP A 112 16.63 -3.98 5.75
N LEU A 113 15.87 -3.64 6.80
CA LEU A 113 14.75 -4.44 7.27
C LEU A 113 13.45 -3.96 6.63
N ALA A 114 12.73 -4.87 5.98
CA ALA A 114 11.35 -4.66 5.56
C ALA A 114 10.40 -5.27 6.61
N LYS A 115 9.37 -4.54 7.01
CA LYS A 115 8.40 -4.96 8.02
C LYS A 115 7.01 -5.02 7.42
N PHE A 116 6.27 -6.05 7.80
CA PHE A 116 4.89 -6.26 7.38
C PHE A 116 4.08 -6.83 8.54
N SER A 117 2.83 -6.39 8.68
CA SER A 117 1.90 -6.93 9.66
C SER A 117 0.46 -6.69 9.22
N PRO A 118 -0.41 -7.72 9.19
CA PRO A 118 -1.84 -7.51 8.95
C PRO A 118 -2.63 -7.20 10.24
N GLN A 119 -1.98 -7.05 11.40
CA GLN A 119 -2.67 -6.80 12.68
C GLN A 119 -2.28 -5.48 13.36
N GLU A 120 -1.01 -5.10 13.28
CA GLU A 120 -0.44 -4.05 14.14
C GLU A 120 0.49 -3.12 13.35
N PRO A 121 0.50 -1.81 13.66
CA PRO A 121 1.47 -0.87 13.09
C PRO A 121 2.91 -1.32 13.31
N VAL A 122 3.76 -1.11 12.30
CA VAL A 122 5.17 -1.57 12.29
C VAL A 122 6.20 -0.43 12.28
N GLY A 123 5.74 0.80 12.03
CA GLY A 123 6.57 2.01 12.00
C GLY A 123 7.66 1.99 10.93
N SER A 124 8.40 3.09 10.82
CA SER A 124 9.54 3.21 9.88
C SER A 124 10.75 3.86 10.54
N GLY A 125 11.95 3.43 10.14
CA GLY A 125 13.21 4.00 10.62
C GLY A 125 13.47 5.38 10.03
N THR A 126 14.57 6.00 10.43
CA THR A 126 14.93 7.36 10.02
C THR A 126 16.10 7.41 9.04
N THR A 127 16.57 6.25 8.55
CA THR A 127 17.72 6.22 7.64
C THR A 127 17.31 6.69 6.24
N ALA A 128 18.29 7.03 5.40
CA ALA A 128 18.06 7.32 3.99
C ALA A 128 18.17 6.06 3.10
N ASN A 129 18.24 4.86 3.70
CA ASN A 129 18.41 3.62 2.96
C ASN A 129 17.06 3.19 2.34
N PRO A 130 16.94 3.11 1.01
CA PRO A 130 15.67 2.78 0.36
C PRO A 130 15.35 1.29 0.31
N PHE A 131 16.29 0.39 0.64
CA PHE A 131 16.12 -1.04 0.35
C PHE A 131 15.00 -1.68 1.19
N GLY A 132 15.03 -1.51 2.52
CA GLY A 132 13.96 -2.02 3.39
C GLY A 132 12.61 -1.40 3.06
N ALA A 133 12.59 -0.08 2.84
CA ALA A 133 11.39 0.68 2.48
C ALA A 133 10.76 0.19 1.16
N GLY A 134 11.59 0.00 0.13
CA GLY A 134 11.16 -0.48 -1.16
C GLY A 134 10.60 -1.91 -1.09
N ALA A 135 11.30 -2.79 -0.38
CA ALA A 135 10.82 -4.16 -0.17
C ALA A 135 9.50 -4.19 0.61
N ALA A 136 9.33 -3.36 1.64
CA ALA A 136 8.09 -3.26 2.40
C ALA A 136 6.90 -2.82 1.52
N ALA A 137 7.10 -1.84 0.64
CA ALA A 137 6.07 -1.42 -0.32
C ALA A 137 5.69 -2.55 -1.30
N CYS A 138 6.67 -3.28 -1.83
CA CYS A 138 6.43 -4.43 -2.70
C CYS A 138 5.68 -5.56 -1.99
N ILE A 139 6.06 -5.89 -0.75
CA ILE A 139 5.39 -6.90 0.09
C ILE A 139 3.95 -6.48 0.35
N GLY A 140 3.72 -5.21 0.70
CA GLY A 140 2.37 -4.66 0.91
C GLY A 140 1.50 -4.80 -0.33
N ALA A 141 1.99 -4.34 -1.48
CA ALA A 141 1.27 -4.43 -2.76
C ALA A 141 0.99 -5.90 -3.16
N ALA A 142 1.95 -6.81 -2.93
CA ALA A 142 1.76 -8.24 -3.18
C ALA A 142 0.65 -8.83 -2.31
N ASN A 143 0.58 -8.45 -1.03
CA ASN A 143 -0.49 -8.91 -0.13
C ASN A 143 -1.86 -8.30 -0.47
N VAL A 144 -1.91 -7.02 -0.88
CA VAL A 144 -3.14 -6.44 -1.47
C VAL A 144 -3.62 -7.28 -2.64
N PHE A 145 -2.73 -7.63 -3.57
CA PHE A 145 -3.07 -8.45 -4.72
C PHE A 145 -3.60 -9.84 -4.30
N ARG A 146 -2.92 -10.53 -3.38
CA ARG A 146 -3.39 -11.83 -2.87
C ARG A 146 -4.77 -11.75 -2.23
N MET A 147 -5.04 -10.70 -1.46
CA MET A 147 -6.34 -10.48 -0.83
C MET A 147 -7.46 -10.26 -1.85
N LEU A 148 -7.20 -9.41 -2.84
CA LEU A 148 -8.20 -9.06 -3.84
C LEU A 148 -8.46 -10.22 -4.80
N PHE A 149 -7.47 -11.05 -5.10
CA PHE A 149 -7.56 -12.17 -6.06
C PHE A 149 -7.59 -13.55 -5.38
N HIS A 150 -8.00 -13.62 -4.12
CA HIS A 150 -7.84 -14.81 -3.27
C HIS A 150 -8.38 -16.13 -3.88
N ASP A 151 -9.59 -16.09 -4.43
CA ASP A 151 -10.28 -17.19 -5.11
C ASP A 151 -9.73 -17.53 -6.52
N GLN A 152 -8.87 -16.69 -7.09
CA GLN A 152 -8.25 -16.90 -8.42
C GLN A 152 -6.79 -17.37 -8.32
N LEU A 153 -6.21 -17.35 -7.12
CA LEU A 153 -4.80 -17.70 -6.90
C LEU A 153 -4.67 -19.00 -6.13
N VAL A 154 -3.70 -19.83 -6.55
CA VAL A 154 -3.26 -20.98 -5.75
C VAL A 154 -2.37 -20.44 -4.62
N ASN A 155 -2.72 -20.74 -3.37
CA ASN A 155 -2.03 -20.25 -2.16
C ASN A 155 -2.08 -18.72 -1.98
N ALA A 156 -3.29 -18.15 -1.96
CA ALA A 156 -3.51 -16.72 -1.80
C ALA A 156 -3.52 -16.22 -0.36
N SER A 157 -2.93 -16.97 0.58
CA SER A 157 -2.88 -16.56 1.98
C SER A 157 -2.12 -15.25 2.12
N VAL A 158 -2.67 -14.34 2.91
CA VAL A 158 -1.94 -13.15 3.36
C VAL A 158 -0.80 -13.60 4.26
N ASP A 159 0.35 -12.94 4.15
CA ASP A 159 1.49 -13.24 5.00
C ASP A 159 1.14 -12.98 6.49
N ALA A 160 1.78 -13.72 7.40
CA ALA A 160 1.75 -13.37 8.82
C ALA A 160 2.62 -12.13 9.07
N ALA A 161 2.60 -11.58 10.29
CA ALA A 161 3.53 -10.51 10.64
C ALA A 161 4.98 -11.00 10.58
N PHE A 162 5.86 -10.25 9.92
CA PHE A 162 7.29 -10.59 9.81
C PHE A 162 8.18 -9.37 9.64
N THR A 163 9.47 -9.59 9.86
CA THR A 163 10.55 -8.69 9.45
C THR A 163 11.53 -9.46 8.57
N LEU A 164 11.79 -8.94 7.37
CA LEU A 164 12.72 -9.52 6.41
C LEU A 164 14.00 -8.67 6.37
N SER A 165 15.15 -9.30 6.57
CA SER A 165 16.46 -8.70 6.32
C SER A 165 16.84 -8.86 4.85
N LEU A 166 17.31 -7.78 4.22
CA LEU A 166 17.82 -7.81 2.84
C LEU A 166 19.36 -7.93 2.77
N LEU A 167 20.01 -8.13 3.92
CA LEU A 167 21.47 -8.31 4.02
C LEU A 167 21.88 -9.77 4.17
N ASP A 168 20.94 -10.65 4.55
CA ASP A 168 21.19 -12.03 4.95
C ASP A 168 20.68 -13.04 3.91
#